data_AF-A0A3B9Z100-F1
#
_entry.id   AF-A0A3B9Z100-F1
#
_cell.length_a   1.000
_cell.length_b   1.000
_cell.length_c   1.000
_cell.angle_alpha   90.00
_cell.angle_beta   90.00
_cell.angle_gamma   90.00
#
_symmetry.space_group_name_H-M   'P 1'
#
loop_
_entity.id
_entity.type
_entity.pdbx_description
1 polymer ?
#
loop_
_entity_poly.entity_id
_entity_poly.type
_entity_poly.pdbx_seq_one_letter_code
_entity_poly.pdbx_strand_id
1 'polypeptide(L)'
;MTGFPQPPIIGAGCENLAWVNATLASDATGGKHVILPGQMRPLRPDWRVVGRAFVVQACQDDNLAVNNAVKAPPTPGCVLVVGGHATSRTATIGDLMAHEFRNLGVAAIVTDGLIRDAQELRDLGMPVWCRGTTPTASVKADPGHVGGSAVVGGIVVRDGDYVFADDDGVVIWPHAELDALVRNAEAKRDTDDARMIRLRANAPENR
;
A
#
# COMPACT_ATOMS: atom_id res chain seq x y z
N MET A 1 24.98 0.48 3.09
CA MET A 1 23.55 0.09 3.02
C MET A 1 23.35 -1.03 4.01
N THR A 2 22.79 -0.73 5.18
CA THR A 2 22.65 -1.69 6.29
C THR A 2 21.56 -2.70 5.95
N GLY A 3 21.94 -3.96 5.75
CA GLY A 3 21.06 -5.08 5.38
C GLY A 3 20.21 -5.63 6.52
N PHE A 4 19.53 -4.74 7.26
CA PHE A 4 18.48 -5.14 8.19
C PHE A 4 17.12 -4.70 7.62
N PRO A 5 16.10 -5.58 7.66
CA PRO A 5 14.75 -5.22 7.26
C PRO A 5 14.31 -4.00 8.08
N GLN A 6 13.75 -3.00 7.41
CA GLN A 6 13.25 -1.82 8.11
C GLN A 6 12.01 -2.23 8.93
N PRO A 7 11.83 -1.67 10.13
CA PRO A 7 10.58 -1.89 10.87
C PRO A 7 9.39 -1.40 10.02
N PRO A 8 8.21 -2.02 10.17
CA PRO A 8 7.03 -1.60 9.43
C PRO A 8 6.68 -0.16 9.79
N ILE A 9 6.27 0.61 8.79
CA ILE A 9 5.70 1.94 9.01
C ILE A 9 4.26 1.73 9.45
N ILE A 10 3.91 2.21 10.63
CA ILE A 10 2.58 2.05 11.21
C ILE A 10 1.91 3.41 11.29
N GLY A 11 0.77 3.53 10.61
CA GLY A 11 -0.08 4.70 10.67
C GLY A 11 -0.72 4.87 12.03
N ALA A 12 -1.07 6.11 12.38
CA ALA A 12 -1.72 6.40 13.65
C ALA A 12 -3.01 5.59 13.83
N GLY A 13 -3.16 4.93 14.98
CA GLY A 13 -4.34 4.09 15.28
C GLY A 13 -4.30 2.70 14.62
N CYS A 14 -3.16 2.28 14.07
CA CYS A 14 -2.95 0.95 13.49
C CYS A 14 -1.92 0.10 14.28
N GLU A 15 -1.54 0.54 15.49
CA GLU A 15 -0.49 -0.08 16.30
C GLU A 15 -0.81 -1.55 16.64
N ASN A 16 -2.08 -1.85 16.92
CA ASN A 16 -2.58 -3.19 17.18
C ASN A 16 -2.58 -4.10 15.94
N LEU A 17 -2.31 -3.57 14.74
CA LEU A 17 -2.26 -4.30 13.48
C LEU A 17 -0.83 -4.53 12.97
N ALA A 18 0.19 -4.06 13.70
CA ALA A 18 1.60 -4.14 13.28
C ALA A 18 2.11 -5.58 13.06
N TRP A 19 1.43 -6.58 13.61
CA TRP A 19 1.74 -8.01 13.43
C TRP A 19 1.07 -8.64 12.19
N VAL A 20 0.14 -7.94 11.54
CA VAL A 20 -0.55 -8.42 10.33
C VAL A 20 0.23 -7.96 9.10
N ASN A 21 0.74 -8.91 8.31
CA ASN A 21 1.36 -8.65 7.01
C ASN A 21 0.36 -8.94 5.86
N ALA A 22 0.70 -8.59 4.63
CA ALA A 22 -0.22 -8.72 3.50
C ALA A 22 -0.61 -10.19 3.27
N THR A 23 0.34 -11.10 3.37
CA THR A 23 0.12 -12.54 3.19
C THR A 23 -0.81 -13.13 4.26
N LEU A 24 -0.65 -12.77 5.53
CA LEU A 24 -1.54 -13.20 6.61
C LEU A 24 -2.95 -12.62 6.44
N ALA A 25 -3.07 -11.36 6.02
CA ALA A 25 -4.37 -10.75 5.75
C ALA A 25 -5.09 -11.45 4.58
N SER A 26 -4.35 -11.80 3.52
CA SER A 26 -4.84 -12.59 2.39
C SER A 26 -5.30 -13.98 2.84
N ASP A 27 -4.44 -14.72 3.55
CA ASP A 27 -4.71 -16.08 4.00
C ASP A 27 -5.91 -16.16 4.95
N ALA A 28 -6.04 -15.20 5.87
CA ALA A 28 -7.14 -15.09 6.81
C ALA A 28 -8.51 -14.89 6.13
N THR A 29 -8.52 -14.49 4.86
CA THR A 29 -9.73 -14.06 4.16
C THR A 29 -9.96 -14.80 2.85
N GLY A 30 -9.11 -15.76 2.51
CA GLY A 30 -9.18 -16.54 1.28
C GLY A 30 -8.81 -15.72 0.03
N GLY A 31 -7.87 -14.78 0.16
CA GLY A 31 -7.39 -13.94 -0.94
C GLY A 31 -8.33 -12.80 -1.34
N LYS A 32 -9.28 -12.43 -0.48
CA LYS A 32 -10.19 -11.31 -0.74
C LYS A 32 -9.45 -9.98 -0.58
N HIS A 33 -9.87 -8.99 -1.37
CA HIS A 33 -9.32 -7.63 -1.34
C HIS A 33 -7.81 -7.51 -1.58
N VAL A 34 -7.20 -8.56 -2.15
CA VAL A 34 -5.82 -8.54 -2.61
C VAL A 34 -5.77 -7.82 -3.95
N ILE A 35 -4.87 -6.84 -4.08
CA ILE A 35 -4.51 -6.31 -5.39
C ILE A 35 -3.67 -7.35 -6.12
N LEU A 36 -4.11 -7.79 -7.31
CA LEU A 36 -3.54 -8.95 -7.98
C LEU A 36 -2.03 -8.79 -8.26
N PRO A 37 -1.24 -9.87 -8.08
CA PRO A 37 0.19 -9.89 -8.40
C PRO A 37 0.47 -9.44 -9.84
N GLY A 38 1.52 -8.64 -10.03
CA GLY A 38 1.92 -8.10 -11.35
C GLY A 38 1.26 -6.77 -11.73
N GLN A 39 0.24 -6.33 -11.00
CA GLN A 39 -0.32 -4.98 -11.13
C GLN A 39 0.38 -3.96 -10.23
N MET A 40 0.96 -4.42 -9.10
CA MET A 40 1.60 -3.54 -8.15
C MET A 40 2.75 -4.22 -7.40
N ARG A 41 3.90 -3.54 -7.31
CA ARG A 41 5.10 -3.99 -6.59
C ARG A 41 5.69 -2.83 -5.80
N PRO A 42 6.38 -3.10 -4.68
CA PRO A 42 7.12 -2.05 -4.00
C PRO A 42 8.26 -1.55 -4.89
N LEU A 43 8.51 -0.25 -4.86
CA LEU A 43 9.62 0.38 -5.60
C LEU A 43 11.00 0.00 -5.02
N ARG A 44 11.02 -0.46 -3.76
CA ARG A 44 12.20 -0.95 -3.04
C ARG A 44 11.79 -2.16 -2.18
N PRO A 45 12.57 -3.25 -2.16
CA PRO A 45 12.37 -4.37 -1.24
C PRO A 45 12.43 -3.94 0.24
N ASP A 46 11.92 -4.81 1.11
CA ASP A 46 11.90 -4.67 2.57
C ASP A 46 11.07 -3.48 3.07
N TRP A 47 10.23 -2.89 2.21
CA TRP A 47 9.25 -1.90 2.64
C TRP A 47 7.99 -2.58 3.11
N ARG A 48 7.47 -2.08 4.23
CA ARG A 48 6.23 -2.55 4.82
C ARG A 48 5.47 -1.39 5.45
N VAL A 49 4.17 -1.33 5.20
CA VAL A 49 3.27 -0.34 5.80
C VAL A 49 1.96 -0.97 6.23
N VAL A 50 1.46 -0.51 7.37
CA VAL A 50 0.06 -0.68 7.78
C VAL A 50 -0.49 0.69 8.10
N GLY A 51 -1.55 1.12 7.42
CA GLY A 51 -2.13 2.43 7.63
C GLY A 51 -3.51 2.59 7.02
N ARG A 52 -4.18 3.70 7.31
CA ARG A 52 -5.51 4.00 6.75
C ARG A 52 -5.38 4.66 5.37
N ALA A 53 -6.27 4.32 4.45
CA ALA A 53 -6.30 4.88 3.11
C ALA A 53 -6.75 6.35 3.14
N PHE A 54 -6.00 7.20 2.45
CA PHE A 54 -6.44 8.52 1.98
C PHE A 54 -6.52 8.45 0.46
N VAL A 55 -7.72 8.52 -0.06
CA VAL A 55 -8.04 8.04 -1.40
C VAL A 55 -8.10 9.19 -2.40
N VAL A 56 -7.57 8.96 -3.60
CA VAL A 56 -7.72 9.85 -4.75
C VAL A 56 -8.13 9.02 -5.95
N GLN A 57 -9.20 9.43 -6.63
CA GLN A 57 -9.57 8.89 -7.94
C GLN A 57 -9.11 9.89 -8.99
N ALA A 58 -8.09 9.51 -9.75
CA ALA A 58 -7.62 10.29 -10.89
C ALA A 58 -8.39 9.91 -12.17
N CYS A 59 -8.34 10.81 -13.15
CA CYS A 59 -8.72 10.51 -14.53
C CYS A 59 -7.50 9.92 -15.25
N GLN A 60 -7.73 9.12 -16.29
CA GLN A 60 -6.64 8.44 -16.99
C GLN A 60 -5.62 9.44 -17.56
N ASP A 61 -4.33 9.17 -17.33
CA ASP A 61 -3.21 9.99 -17.78
C ASP A 61 -3.15 11.43 -17.18
N ASP A 62 -3.86 11.68 -16.06
CA ASP A 62 -4.01 12.99 -15.41
C ASP A 62 -3.67 12.93 -13.91
N ASN A 63 -2.96 13.92 -13.38
CA ASN A 63 -2.66 13.98 -11.94
C ASN A 63 -3.10 15.27 -11.23
N LEU A 64 -4.05 16.02 -11.79
CA LEU A 64 -4.63 17.21 -11.15
C LEU A 64 -5.30 16.87 -9.83
N ALA A 65 -6.06 15.77 -9.75
CA ALA A 65 -6.67 15.32 -8.51
C ALA A 65 -5.62 15.00 -7.42
N VAL A 66 -4.52 14.34 -7.80
CA VAL A 66 -3.40 14.04 -6.90
C VAL A 66 -2.74 15.33 -6.41
N ASN A 67 -2.51 16.29 -7.31
CA ASN A 67 -1.96 17.59 -6.95
C ASN A 67 -2.90 18.39 -6.02
N ASN A 68 -4.21 18.30 -6.21
CA ASN A 68 -5.19 18.93 -5.35
C ASN A 68 -5.28 18.27 -3.98
N ALA A 69 -4.98 16.98 -3.86
CA ALA A 69 -4.99 16.26 -2.59
C ALA A 69 -3.98 16.81 -1.58
N VAL A 70 -2.89 17.46 -2.03
CA VAL A 70 -1.94 18.18 -1.15
C VAL A 70 -2.63 19.31 -0.36
N LYS A 71 -3.72 19.87 -0.89
CA LYS A 71 -4.48 20.95 -0.24
C LYS A 71 -5.45 20.42 0.83
N ALA A 72 -5.69 19.12 0.87
CA ALA A 72 -6.52 18.46 1.87
C ALA A 72 -5.60 17.84 2.93
N PRO A 73 -5.62 18.30 4.19
CA PRO A 73 -4.72 17.78 5.21
C PRO A 73 -5.06 16.31 5.50
N PRO A 74 -4.14 15.37 5.22
CA PRO A 74 -4.37 13.95 5.50
C PRO A 74 -4.25 13.66 7.00
N THR A 75 -4.77 12.50 7.42
CA THR A 75 -4.46 11.99 8.76
C THR A 75 -2.99 11.57 8.79
N PRO A 76 -2.17 12.03 9.77
CA PRO A 76 -0.79 11.59 9.86
C PRO A 76 -0.67 10.07 9.93
N GLY A 77 0.25 9.51 9.16
CA GLY A 77 0.46 8.07 9.03
C GLY A 77 -0.49 7.37 8.06
N CYS A 78 -1.36 8.09 7.34
CA CYS A 78 -2.19 7.49 6.30
C CYS A 78 -1.37 7.04 5.09
N VAL A 79 -1.96 6.16 4.28
CA VAL A 79 -1.42 5.74 2.99
C VAL A 79 -2.20 6.44 1.90
N LEU A 80 -1.52 7.20 1.04
CA LEU A 80 -2.14 7.78 -0.15
C LEU A 80 -2.44 6.66 -1.15
N VAL A 81 -3.71 6.44 -1.46
CA VAL A 81 -4.16 5.40 -2.40
C VAL A 81 -4.75 6.08 -3.63
N VAL A 82 -4.07 5.95 -4.77
CA VAL A 82 -4.46 6.61 -6.03
C VAL A 82 -4.91 5.59 -7.07
N GLY A 83 -6.18 5.69 -7.46
CA GLY A 83 -6.79 4.88 -8.51
C GLY A 83 -7.00 5.63 -9.83
N GLY A 84 -7.44 4.88 -10.85
CA GLY A 84 -7.78 5.42 -12.17
C GLY A 84 -6.65 5.36 -13.20
N HIS A 85 -5.49 4.81 -12.84
CA HIS A 85 -4.30 4.79 -13.69
C HIS A 85 -3.85 3.37 -14.10
N ALA A 86 -4.71 2.35 -13.91
CA ALA A 86 -4.45 0.96 -14.27
C ALA A 86 -3.92 0.75 -15.71
N THR A 87 -4.31 1.61 -16.65
CA THR A 87 -3.88 1.58 -18.07
C THR A 87 -3.08 2.82 -18.49
N SER A 88 -2.80 3.74 -17.56
CA SER A 88 -2.06 4.98 -17.81
C SER A 88 -0.66 4.71 -18.37
N ARG A 89 -0.16 5.63 -19.20
CA ARG A 89 1.22 5.64 -19.71
C ARG A 89 2.07 6.74 -19.06
N THR A 90 1.44 7.57 -18.24
CA THR A 90 2.05 8.71 -17.57
C THR A 90 2.17 8.48 -16.06
N ALA A 91 3.04 9.26 -15.42
CA ALA A 91 3.35 9.12 -14.01
C ALA A 91 2.30 9.77 -13.11
N THR A 92 1.63 8.96 -12.29
CA THR A 92 0.73 9.39 -11.21
C THR A 92 1.41 10.41 -10.31
N ILE A 93 2.67 10.14 -9.93
CA ILE A 93 3.43 10.95 -9.00
C ILE A 93 4.93 10.91 -9.32
N GLY A 94 5.62 11.99 -8.95
CA GLY A 94 7.07 12.12 -8.95
C GLY A 94 7.59 12.66 -7.61
N ASP A 95 8.85 13.02 -7.55
CA ASP A 95 9.58 13.41 -6.34
C ASP A 95 8.94 14.60 -5.58
N LEU A 96 8.61 15.70 -6.27
CA LEU A 96 8.13 16.94 -5.66
C LEU A 96 6.81 16.73 -4.90
N MET A 97 5.83 16.09 -5.54
CA MET A 97 4.55 15.80 -4.89
C MET A 97 4.71 14.77 -3.76
N ALA A 98 5.61 13.79 -3.91
CA ALA A 98 5.88 12.85 -2.83
C ALA A 98 6.52 13.55 -1.60
N HIS A 99 7.38 14.54 -1.81
CA HIS A 99 7.88 15.41 -0.75
C HIS A 99 6.76 16.19 -0.07
N GLU A 100 5.83 16.78 -0.83
CA GLU A 100 4.67 17.48 -0.29
C GLU A 100 3.84 16.55 0.62
N PHE A 101 3.50 15.35 0.14
CA PHE A 101 2.78 14.36 0.94
C PHE A 101 3.54 13.88 2.17
N ARG A 102 4.86 13.68 2.06
CA ARG A 102 5.70 13.33 3.21
C ARG A 102 5.63 14.41 4.28
N ASN A 103 5.72 15.69 3.89
CA ASN A 103 5.63 16.83 4.81
C ASN A 103 4.27 16.93 5.49
N LEU A 104 3.21 16.45 4.83
CA LEU A 104 1.87 16.34 5.38
C LEU A 104 1.67 15.09 6.27
N GLY A 105 2.69 14.24 6.41
CA GLY A 105 2.65 13.05 7.25
C GLY A 105 2.09 11.80 6.56
N VAL A 106 1.97 11.77 5.24
CA VAL A 106 1.66 10.53 4.50
C VAL A 106 2.80 9.53 4.68
N ALA A 107 2.45 8.31 5.07
CA ALA A 107 3.39 7.24 5.39
C ALA A 107 3.86 6.43 4.17
N ALA A 108 3.01 6.32 3.15
CA ALA A 108 3.27 5.54 1.94
C ALA A 108 2.32 5.93 0.80
N ILE A 109 2.64 5.48 -0.40
CA ILE A 109 1.83 5.67 -1.60
C ILE A 109 1.53 4.31 -2.24
N VAL A 110 0.29 4.11 -2.67
CA VAL A 110 -0.20 2.94 -3.39
C VAL A 110 -0.92 3.45 -4.63
N THR A 111 -0.54 2.99 -5.82
CA THR A 111 -1.20 3.38 -7.07
C THR A 111 -1.18 2.28 -8.12
N ASP A 112 -2.29 2.12 -8.84
CA ASP A 112 -2.36 1.24 -10.03
C ASP A 112 -1.70 1.86 -11.28
N GLY A 113 -1.19 3.08 -11.15
CA GLY A 113 -0.43 3.79 -12.17
C GLY A 113 1.07 3.57 -12.14
N LEU A 114 1.73 4.34 -13.00
CA LEU A 114 3.19 4.42 -13.07
C LEU A 114 3.67 5.60 -12.22
N ILE A 115 4.93 5.59 -11.83
CA ILE A 115 5.58 6.70 -11.12
C ILE A 115 6.83 7.16 -11.86
N ARG A 116 7.36 8.32 -11.51
CA ARG A 116 8.66 8.82 -12.00
C ARG A 116 9.57 9.21 -10.84
N ASP A 117 10.81 9.58 -11.15
CA ASP A 117 11.80 10.03 -10.16
C ASP A 117 12.06 8.94 -9.09
N ALA A 118 12.16 7.70 -9.56
CA ALA A 118 12.23 6.51 -8.74
C ALA A 118 13.43 6.49 -7.78
N GLN A 119 14.56 7.08 -8.19
CA GLN A 119 15.76 7.14 -7.35
C GLN A 119 15.53 8.13 -6.20
N GLU A 120 15.01 9.30 -6.51
CA GLU A 120 14.68 10.37 -5.58
C GLU A 120 13.64 9.90 -4.57
N LEU A 121 12.62 9.14 -5.00
CA LEU A 121 11.63 8.54 -4.09
C LEU A 121 12.23 7.51 -3.11
N ARG A 122 13.21 6.72 -3.56
CA ARG A 122 13.94 5.79 -2.68
C ARG A 122 14.80 6.55 -1.68
N ASP A 123 15.50 7.59 -2.13
CA ASP A 123 16.38 8.41 -1.30
C ASP A 123 15.58 9.25 -0.30
N LEU A 124 14.37 9.67 -0.68
CA LEU A 124 13.39 10.29 0.20
C LEU A 124 12.95 9.34 1.33
N GLY A 125 13.07 8.03 1.13
CA GLY A 125 12.55 7.01 2.01
C GLY A 125 11.03 6.92 2.00
N MET A 126 10.38 7.35 0.91
CA MET A 126 8.92 7.28 0.74
C MET A 126 8.53 5.90 0.18
N PRO A 127 7.85 5.04 0.95
CA PRO A 127 7.37 3.76 0.44
C PRO A 127 6.34 3.94 -0.66
N VAL A 128 6.53 3.25 -1.78
CA VAL A 128 5.64 3.31 -2.94
C VAL A 128 5.38 1.91 -3.48
N TRP A 129 4.11 1.55 -3.62
CA TRP A 129 3.65 0.41 -4.40
C TRP A 129 3.01 0.93 -5.69
N CYS A 130 3.54 0.50 -6.83
CA CYS A 130 3.11 0.98 -8.14
C CYS A 130 3.20 -0.11 -9.21
N ARG A 131 2.63 0.14 -10.40
CA ARG A 131 2.72 -0.76 -11.55
C ARG A 131 4.09 -0.75 -12.23
N GLY A 132 4.86 0.31 -12.04
CA GLY A 132 6.18 0.49 -12.63
C GLY A 132 6.57 1.96 -12.75
N THR A 133 7.61 2.23 -13.54
CA THR A 133 8.14 3.58 -13.74
C THR A 133 7.97 4.08 -15.17
N THR A 134 7.85 5.39 -15.34
CA THR A 134 7.82 6.07 -16.65
C THR A 134 8.41 7.47 -16.50
N PRO A 135 9.17 8.01 -17.47
CA PRO A 135 9.57 9.41 -17.45
C PRO A 135 8.44 10.37 -17.88
N THR A 136 7.36 9.84 -18.46
CA THR A 136 6.28 10.64 -19.07
C THR A 136 5.41 11.29 -17.99
N ALA A 137 5.33 12.62 -17.99
CA ALA A 137 4.48 13.37 -17.07
C ALA A 137 2.99 13.25 -17.45
N SER A 138 2.10 13.22 -16.45
CA SER A 138 0.65 13.35 -16.65
C SER A 138 0.25 14.78 -16.99
N VAL A 139 -0.92 14.93 -17.59
CA VAL A 139 -1.58 16.23 -17.74
C VAL A 139 -2.26 16.65 -16.43
N LYS A 140 -2.77 17.88 -16.40
CA LYS A 140 -3.50 18.44 -15.26
C LYS A 140 -4.74 19.20 -15.74
N ALA A 141 -5.66 18.49 -16.37
CA ALA A 141 -6.85 19.00 -17.02
C ALA A 141 -8.14 18.52 -16.35
N ASP A 142 -8.19 17.26 -15.93
CA ASP A 142 -9.42 16.63 -15.47
C ASP A 142 -9.53 16.62 -13.92
N PRO A 143 -10.71 16.93 -13.37
CA PRO A 143 -10.83 17.21 -11.93
C PRO A 143 -10.61 15.98 -11.04
N GLY A 144 -10.91 14.78 -11.53
CA GLY A 144 -11.01 13.56 -10.70
C GLY A 144 -11.80 13.83 -9.42
N HIS A 145 -11.45 13.14 -8.33
CA HIS A 145 -11.87 13.57 -7.00
C HIS A 145 -10.89 13.14 -5.90
N VAL A 146 -10.89 13.91 -4.81
CA VAL A 146 -10.11 13.65 -3.59
C VAL A 146 -11.08 13.17 -2.51
N GLY A 147 -10.73 12.06 -1.87
CA GLY A 147 -11.52 11.39 -0.85
C GLY A 147 -12.73 10.62 -1.40
N GLY A 148 -13.47 9.99 -0.49
CA GLY A 148 -14.61 9.14 -0.82
C GLY A 148 -14.17 7.72 -1.20
N SER A 149 -14.06 7.43 -2.49
CA SER A 149 -13.70 6.08 -2.97
C SER A 149 -13.01 6.04 -4.34
N ALA A 150 -12.03 5.18 -4.52
CA ALA A 150 -11.37 4.95 -5.81
C ALA A 150 -11.37 3.47 -6.18
N VAL A 151 -11.18 3.19 -7.47
CA VAL A 151 -10.88 1.83 -7.94
C VAL A 151 -9.39 1.72 -8.17
N VAL A 152 -8.72 0.83 -7.43
CA VAL A 152 -7.28 0.58 -7.52
C VAL A 152 -7.06 -0.91 -7.73
N GLY A 153 -6.38 -1.32 -8.80
CA GLY A 153 -6.11 -2.74 -9.03
C GLY A 153 -7.36 -3.62 -9.11
N GLY A 154 -8.48 -3.06 -9.58
CA GLY A 154 -9.77 -3.75 -9.70
C GLY A 154 -10.60 -3.82 -8.41
N ILE A 155 -10.13 -3.26 -7.29
CA ILE A 155 -10.87 -3.22 -6.01
C ILE A 155 -11.34 -1.80 -5.69
N VAL A 156 -12.51 -1.70 -5.07
CA VAL A 156 -13.03 -0.42 -4.54
C VAL A 156 -12.40 -0.18 -3.17
N VAL A 157 -11.76 0.97 -3.02
CA VAL A 157 -11.13 1.44 -1.78
C VAL A 157 -11.84 2.69 -1.32
N ARG A 158 -12.11 2.81 -0.02
CA ARG A 158 -12.71 3.99 0.60
C ARG A 158 -11.74 4.66 1.56
N ASP A 159 -11.94 5.95 1.80
CA ASP A 159 -11.21 6.65 2.84
C ASP A 159 -11.36 5.93 4.18
N GLY A 160 -10.23 5.70 4.83
CA GLY A 160 -10.19 5.06 6.14
C GLY A 160 -10.13 3.54 6.13
N ASP A 161 -10.24 2.88 4.97
CA ASP A 161 -9.97 1.45 4.82
C ASP A 161 -8.50 1.14 5.18
N TYR A 162 -8.23 -0.08 5.62
CA TYR A 162 -6.90 -0.46 6.08
C TYR A 162 -6.06 -1.00 4.94
N VAL A 163 -4.87 -0.44 4.76
CA VAL A 163 -3.88 -0.88 3.78
C VAL A 163 -2.82 -1.70 4.52
N PHE A 164 -2.61 -2.93 4.07
CA PHE A 164 -1.50 -3.80 4.46
C PHE A 164 -0.65 -4.00 3.21
N ALA A 165 0.58 -3.48 3.20
CA ALA A 165 1.45 -3.63 2.06
C ALA A 165 2.87 -4.00 2.48
N ASP A 166 3.46 -4.95 1.76
CA ASP A 166 4.83 -5.44 1.93
C ASP A 166 5.39 -5.93 0.58
N ASP A 167 6.44 -6.74 0.61
CA ASP A 167 7.08 -7.25 -0.60
C ASP A 167 6.18 -8.17 -1.46
N ASP A 168 5.21 -8.84 -0.84
CA ASP A 168 4.32 -9.78 -1.55
C ASP A 168 3.23 -9.02 -2.31
N GLY A 169 2.78 -7.88 -1.79
CA GLY A 169 1.83 -7.00 -2.47
C GLY A 169 1.04 -6.10 -1.53
N VAL A 170 -0.21 -5.84 -1.90
CA VAL A 170 -1.11 -4.91 -1.20
C VAL A 170 -2.46 -5.58 -0.96
N VAL A 171 -2.93 -5.51 0.29
CA VAL A 171 -4.28 -5.89 0.71
C VAL A 171 -4.97 -4.66 1.27
N ILE A 172 -6.20 -4.39 0.82
CA ILE A 172 -6.97 -3.23 1.31
C ILE A 172 -8.29 -3.70 1.91
N TRP A 173 -8.42 -3.58 3.22
CA TRP A 173 -9.55 -4.13 3.95
C TRP A 173 -10.57 -3.07 4.38
N PRO A 174 -11.88 -3.28 4.15
CA PRO A 174 -12.91 -2.35 4.58
C PRO A 174 -12.84 -2.07 6.08
N HIS A 175 -12.90 -0.80 6.48
CA HIS A 175 -12.86 -0.42 7.91
C HIS A 175 -13.94 -1.15 8.74
N ALA A 176 -15.17 -1.25 8.21
CA ALA A 176 -16.29 -1.90 8.88
C ALA A 176 -16.13 -3.41 9.09
N GLU A 177 -15.18 -4.04 8.39
CA GLU A 177 -14.94 -5.48 8.44
C GLU A 177 -13.62 -5.84 9.14
N LEU A 178 -12.92 -4.86 9.72
CA LEU A 178 -11.62 -5.05 10.34
C LEU A 178 -11.64 -6.11 11.45
N ASP A 179 -12.63 -6.07 12.34
CA ASP A 179 -12.71 -7.01 13.47
C ASP A 179 -12.80 -8.46 12.99
N ALA A 180 -13.47 -8.71 11.87
CA ALA A 180 -13.55 -10.03 11.27
C ALA A 180 -12.20 -10.46 10.70
N LEU A 181 -11.49 -9.56 10.01
CA LEU A 181 -10.13 -9.83 9.54
C LEU A 181 -9.19 -10.17 10.70
N VAL A 182 -9.20 -9.37 11.77
CA VAL A 182 -8.31 -9.57 12.93
C VAL A 182 -8.55 -10.94 13.56
N ARG A 183 -9.80 -11.30 13.86
CA ARG A 183 -10.12 -12.63 14.43
C ARG A 183 -9.65 -13.77 13.53
N ASN A 184 -9.85 -13.65 12.22
CA ASN A 184 -9.42 -14.69 11.28
C ASN A 184 -7.89 -14.77 11.19
N ALA A 185 -7.20 -13.63 11.21
CA ALA A 185 -5.74 -13.56 11.19
C ALA A 185 -5.12 -14.15 12.46
N GLU A 186 -5.73 -13.95 13.63
CA GLU A 186 -5.32 -14.58 14.89
C GLU A 186 -5.44 -16.10 14.79
N ALA A 187 -6.61 -16.61 14.41
CA ALA A 187 -6.84 -18.05 14.27
C ALA A 187 -5.90 -18.71 13.24
N LYS A 188 -5.63 -18.01 12.14
CA LYS A 188 -4.71 -18.46 11.08
C LYS A 188 -3.26 -18.51 11.60
N ARG A 189 -2.80 -17.46 12.27
CA ARG A 189 -1.46 -17.41 12.88
C ARG A 189 -1.27 -18.55 13.87
N ASP A 190 -2.22 -18.77 14.78
CA ASP A 190 -2.12 -19.84 15.78
C ASP A 190 -2.02 -21.23 15.14
N THR A 191 -2.78 -21.45 14.06
CA THR A 191 -2.74 -22.69 13.28
C THR A 191 -1.38 -22.90 12.60
N ASP A 192 -0.84 -21.84 11.99
CA ASP A 192 0.44 -21.88 11.28
C ASP A 192 1.62 -22.00 12.24
N ASP A 193 1.58 -21.36 13.41
CA ASP A 193 2.57 -21.49 14.47
C ASP A 193 2.62 -22.93 15.01
N ALA A 194 1.46 -23.52 15.29
CA ALA A 194 1.36 -24.92 15.70
C ALA A 194 1.87 -25.89 14.61
N ARG A 195 1.64 -25.57 13.32
CA ARG A 195 2.21 -26.31 12.19
C ARG A 195 3.73 -26.15 12.15
N MET A 196 4.26 -24.94 12.32
CA MET A 196 5.69 -24.66 12.26
C MET A 196 6.45 -25.36 13.39
N ILE A 197 5.90 -25.41 14.61
CA ILE A 197 6.48 -26.17 15.73
C ILE A 197 6.65 -27.64 15.35
N ARG A 198 5.61 -28.28 14.78
CA ARG A 198 5.66 -29.67 14.34
C ARG A 198 6.68 -29.90 13.22
N LEU A 199 6.75 -28.97 12.26
CA LEU A 199 7.70 -29.07 11.14
C LEU A 199 9.16 -28.95 11.62
N ARG A 200 9.44 -28.06 12.57
CA ARG A 200 10.79 -27.90 13.16
C ARG A 200 11.19 -29.11 14.00
N ALA A 201 10.26 -29.68 14.75
CA ALA A 201 10.51 -30.89 15.53
C ALA A 201 10.81 -32.13 14.65
N ASN A 202 10.28 -32.17 13.44
CA ASN A 202 10.46 -33.26 12.48
C ASN A 202 11.53 -32.95 11.40
N ALA A 203 12.31 -31.89 11.56
CA ALA A 203 13.36 -31.57 10.60
C ALA A 203 14.45 -32.67 10.66
N PRO A 204 14.80 -33.31 9.53
CA PRO A 204 15.86 -34.31 9.52
C PRO A 204 17.16 -33.65 9.96
N GLU A 205 17.89 -34.27 10.89
CA GLU A 205 19.27 -33.89 11.18
C GLU A 205 20.06 -34.03 9.87
N ASN A 206 20.55 -32.90 9.35
CA ASN A 206 21.30 -32.83 8.10
C ASN A 206 22.34 -33.97 8.02
N ARG A 207 22.16 -34.88 7.07
CA ARG A 207 23.20 -35.83 6.61
C ARG A 207 24.02 -35.19 5.52
#